data_AF-A0A1T1CR88-F1
#
_entry.id   AF-A0A1T1CR88-F1
#
_cell.length_a   1.000
_cell.length_b   1.000
_cell.length_c   1.000
_cell.angle_alpha   90.00
_cell.angle_beta   90.00
_cell.angle_gamma   90.00
#
_symmetry.space_group_name_H-M   'P 1'
#
loop_
_entity.id
_entity.type
_entity.pdbx_description
1 polymer ?
#
loop_
_entity_poly.entity_id
_entity_poly.type
_entity_poly.pdbx_seq_one_letter_code
_entity_poly.pdbx_strand_id
1 'polypeptide(L)'
;MDGFQEQLWVLLLGSLLGLELIGKVPPTLHTPLMSGANAISGITMLAALTLITRAGEDSLLLSLGSVSLGFALFNVVGGFLVTDRMLAMFRSGRKRSGGSR
;
A
#
# COMPACT_ATOMS: atom_id res chain seq x y z
N MET A 1 30.14 -1.67 3.45
CA MET A 1 29.30 -2.84 3.11
C MET A 1 28.99 -2.72 1.64
N ASP A 2 28.97 -3.81 0.89
CA ASP A 2 28.60 -3.73 -0.53
C ASP A 2 27.10 -3.44 -0.66
N GLY A 3 26.65 -2.77 -1.74
CA GLY A 3 25.25 -2.34 -1.88
C GLY A 3 24.23 -3.50 -1.82
N PHE A 4 24.63 -4.71 -2.19
CA PHE A 4 23.81 -5.92 -2.03
C PHE A 4 23.62 -6.32 -0.56
N GLN A 5 24.68 -6.20 0.26
CA GLN A 5 24.62 -6.49 1.69
C GLN A 5 23.65 -5.53 2.40
N GLU A 6 23.67 -4.25 2.02
CA GLU A 6 22.75 -3.24 2.56
C GLU A 6 21.29 -3.55 2.23
N GLN A 7 20.99 -3.92 0.98
CA GLN A 7 19.64 -4.32 0.57
C GLN A 7 19.15 -5.57 1.31
N LEU A 8 20.05 -6.53 1.55
CA LEU A 8 19.72 -7.74 2.31
C LEU A 8 19.39 -7.41 3.77
N TRP A 9 20.13 -6.50 4.40
CA TRP A 9 19.82 -6.02 5.75
C TRP A 9 18.46 -5.33 5.81
N VAL A 10 18.14 -4.47 4.83
CA VAL A 10 16.83 -3.82 4.75
C VAL A 10 15.70 -4.84 4.58
N LEU A 11 15.88 -5.85 3.72
CA LEU A 11 14.91 -6.92 3.53
C LEU A 11 14.67 -7.72 4.83
N LEU A 12 15.75 -8.13 5.50
CA LEU A 12 15.68 -8.93 6.72
C LEU A 12 15.05 -8.15 7.87
N LEU A 13 15.56 -6.95 8.16
CA LEU A 13 15.04 -6.13 9.26
C LEU A 13 13.62 -5.63 8.98
N GLY A 14 13.32 -5.25 7.73
CA GLY A 14 12.00 -4.80 7.32
C GLY A 14 10.93 -5.91 7.41
N SER A 15 11.27 -7.14 7.01
CA SER A 15 10.34 -8.29 7.11
C SER A 15 10.08 -8.70 8.57
N LEU A 16 11.13 -8.76 9.40
CA LEU A 16 10.97 -9.02 10.84
C LEU A 16 10.13 -7.94 11.53
N LEU A 17 10.36 -6.67 11.20
CA LEU A 17 9.55 -5.56 11.70
C LEU A 17 8.07 -5.72 11.29
N GLY A 18 7.81 -6.11 10.04
CA GLY A 18 6.46 -6.38 9.55
C GLY A 18 5.73 -7.46 10.36
N LEU A 19 6.41 -8.57 10.68
CA LEU A 19 5.85 -9.64 11.50
C LEU A 19 5.48 -9.16 12.91
N GLU A 20 6.38 -8.43 13.56
CA GLU A 20 6.18 -7.91 14.92
C GLU A 20 5.05 -6.87 14.99
N LEU A 21 4.91 -6.03 13.96
CA LEU A 21 3.86 -5.01 13.88
C LEU A 21 2.48 -5.66 13.66
N ILE A 22 2.36 -6.58 12.70
CA ILE A 22 1.09 -7.25 12.38
C ILE A 22 0.61 -8.08 13.57
N GLY A 23 1.53 -8.74 14.30
CA GLY A 23 1.21 -9.54 15.49
C GLY A 23 0.58 -8.75 16.64
N LYS A 24 0.72 -7.42 16.66
CA LYS A 24 0.18 -6.53 17.70
C LYS A 24 -1.13 -5.83 17.31
N VAL A 25 -1.64 -6.08 16.10
CA VAL A 25 -2.90 -5.46 15.63
C VAL A 25 -4.10 -6.19 16.25
N PRO A 26 -5.08 -5.49 16.83
CA PRO A 26 -6.27 -6.14 17.40
C PRO A 26 -7.13 -6.81 16.31
N PRO A 27 -7.86 -7.89 16.63
CA PRO A 27 -8.60 -8.67 15.63
C PRO A 27 -9.64 -7.88 14.83
N THR A 28 -10.21 -6.84 15.44
CA THR A 28 -11.18 -5.94 14.80
C THR A 28 -10.59 -5.17 13.61
N LEU A 29 -9.27 -5.03 13.54
CA LEU A 29 -8.57 -4.31 12.48
C LEU A 29 -7.97 -5.20 11.39
N HIS A 30 -8.10 -6.53 11.44
CA HIS A 30 -7.51 -7.40 10.41
C HIS A 30 -8.04 -7.11 9.00
N THR A 31 -9.34 -6.85 8.84
CA THR A 31 -9.92 -6.55 7.52
C THR A 31 -9.50 -5.17 7.00
N PRO A 32 -9.55 -4.07 7.81
CA PRO A 32 -8.93 -2.81 7.42
C PRO A 32 -7.42 -2.93 7.13
N LEU A 33 -6.68 -3.71 7.92
CA LEU A 33 -5.25 -3.93 7.73
C LEU A 33 -4.96 -4.66 6.42
N MET A 34 -5.76 -5.68 6.08
CA MET A 34 -5.65 -6.40 4.81
C MET A 34 -5.88 -5.45 3.62
N SER A 35 -6.88 -4.58 3.70
CA SER A 35 -7.12 -3.53 2.69
C SER A 35 -5.97 -2.53 2.62
N GLY A 36 -5.46 -2.08 3.77
CA GLY A 36 -4.35 -1.15 3.85
C GLY A 36 -3.05 -1.71 3.26
N ALA A 37 -2.73 -2.97 3.55
CA ALA A 37 -1.58 -3.67 2.96
C ALA A 37 -1.69 -3.76 1.43
N ASN A 38 -2.91 -3.95 0.90
CA ASN A 38 -3.15 -3.89 -0.54
C ASN A 38 -2.97 -2.49 -1.13
N ALA A 39 -3.22 -1.41 -0.38
CA ALA A 39 -2.93 -0.05 -0.83
C ALA A 39 -1.40 0.24 -0.84
N ILE A 40 -0.69 -0.28 0.15
CA ILE A 40 0.77 -0.12 0.30
C ILE A 40 1.53 -0.86 -0.81
N SER A 41 1.02 -1.99 -1.30
CA SER A 41 1.62 -2.72 -2.43
C SER A 41 1.64 -1.89 -3.73
N GLY A 42 0.88 -0.80 -3.80
CA GLY A 42 0.92 0.20 -4.85
C GLY A 42 2.25 0.96 -4.99
N ILE A 43 3.26 0.66 -4.16
CA ILE A 43 4.66 1.06 -4.36
C ILE A 43 5.19 0.68 -5.76
N THR A 44 4.55 -0.27 -6.44
CA THR A 44 4.77 -0.58 -7.86
C THR A 44 4.67 0.64 -8.79
N MET A 45 4.01 1.72 -8.37
CA MET A 45 4.02 3.02 -9.04
C MET A 45 5.44 3.54 -9.29
N LEU A 46 6.37 3.35 -8.34
CA LEU A 46 7.76 3.77 -8.50
C LEU A 46 8.46 2.97 -9.61
N ALA A 47 8.13 1.69 -9.76
CA ALA A 47 8.66 0.88 -10.85
C ALA A 47 8.13 1.35 -12.21
N ALA A 48 6.84 1.68 -12.30
CA ALA A 48 6.25 2.24 -13.51
C ALA A 48 6.89 3.58 -13.90
N LEU A 49 7.10 4.49 -12.93
CA LEU A 49 7.78 5.76 -13.16
C LEU A 49 9.24 5.57 -13.61
N THR A 50 9.94 4.61 -13.01
CA THR A 50 11.32 4.28 -13.40
C THR A 50 11.37 3.73 -14.82
N LEU A 51 10.39 2.91 -15.21
CA LEU A 51 10.27 2.38 -16.57
C LEU A 51 10.05 3.50 -17.59
N ILE A 52 9.12 4.42 -17.32
CA ILE A 52 8.86 5.58 -18.19
C ILE A 52 10.12 6.44 -18.33
N THR A 53 10.80 6.73 -17.22
CA THR A 53 12.03 7.55 -17.22
C THR A 53 13.15 6.90 -18.05
N ARG A 54 13.23 5.56 -18.06
CA ARG A 54 14.24 4.81 -18.79
C ARG A 54 13.86 4.47 -20.22
N ALA A 55 12.60 4.68 -20.62
CA ALA A 55 12.10 4.28 -21.93
C ALA A 55 12.70 5.07 -23.10
N GLY A 56 13.15 6.32 -22.88
CA GLY A 56 13.67 7.17 -23.95
C GLY A 56 12.63 7.39 -25.04
N GLU A 57 12.98 7.10 -26.31
CA GLU A 57 12.08 7.19 -27.46
C GLU A 57 11.37 5.86 -27.80
N ASP A 58 11.57 4.80 -27.01
CA ASP A 58 10.91 3.52 -27.23
C ASP A 58 9.43 3.63 -26.90
N SER A 59 8.61 3.69 -27.96
CA SER A 59 7.17 3.83 -27.88
C SER A 59 6.48 2.65 -27.17
N LEU A 60 7.05 1.45 -27.24
CA LEU A 60 6.50 0.28 -26.55
C LEU A 60 6.72 0.41 -25.04
N LEU A 61 7.94 0.75 -24.61
CA LEU A 61 8.25 0.94 -23.19
C LEU A 61 7.47 2.10 -22.58
N LEU A 62 7.29 3.20 -23.32
CA LEU A 62 6.44 4.32 -22.90
C LEU A 62 4.98 3.90 -22.72
N SER A 63 4.43 3.13 -23.66
CA SER A 63 3.04 2.66 -23.58
C SER A 63 2.83 1.70 -22.39
N LEU A 64 3.74 0.74 -22.19
CA LEU A 64 3.70 -0.19 -21.07
C LEU A 64 3.88 0.52 -19.73
N GLY A 65 4.80 1.47 -19.65
CA GLY A 65 5.01 2.31 -18.48
C GLY A 65 3.76 3.11 -18.12
N SER A 66 3.10 3.70 -19.11
CA SER A 66 1.87 4.47 -18.93
C SER A 66 0.71 3.60 -18.43
N VAL A 67 0.52 2.42 -19.02
CA VAL A 67 -0.52 1.46 -18.60
C VAL A 67 -0.23 0.93 -17.19
N SER A 68 1.03 0.56 -16.91
CA SER A 68 1.47 0.12 -15.58
C SER A 68 1.24 1.20 -14.52
N LEU A 69 1.52 2.46 -14.85
CA LEU A 69 1.25 3.59 -13.97
C LEU A 69 -0.24 3.74 -13.67
N GLY A 70 -1.10 3.58 -14.68
CA GLY A 70 -2.56 3.58 -14.50
C GLY A 70 -3.04 2.50 -13.53
N PHE A 71 -2.55 1.27 -13.67
CA PHE A 71 -2.88 0.17 -12.75
C PHE A 71 -2.34 0.41 -11.33
N ALA A 72 -1.11 0.92 -11.20
CA ALA A 72 -0.53 1.25 -9.91
C ALA A 72 -1.33 2.35 -9.19
N LEU A 73 -1.74 3.39 -9.92
CA LEU A 73 -2.60 4.44 -9.38
C LEU A 73 -3.97 3.90 -8.94
N PHE A 74 -4.59 3.01 -9.73
CA PHE A 74 -5.84 2.37 -9.34
C PHE A 74 -5.71 1.56 -8.05
N ASN A 75 -4.61 0.82 -7.88
CA ASN A 75 -4.32 0.07 -6.67
C ASN A 75 -4.13 0.98 -5.44
N VAL A 76 -3.33 2.04 -5.57
CA VAL A 76 -3.09 3.02 -4.48
C VAL A 76 -4.39 3.73 -4.10
N VAL A 77 -5.04 4.39 -5.07
CA VAL A 77 -6.22 5.22 -4.81
C VAL A 77 -7.39 4.36 -4.34
N GLY A 78 -7.67 3.26 -5.03
CA GLY A 78 -8.74 2.34 -4.65
C GLY A 78 -8.50 1.72 -3.28
N GLY A 79 -7.27 1.28 -3.01
CA GLY A 79 -6.88 0.70 -1.73
C GLY A 79 -7.05 1.68 -0.57
N PHE A 80 -6.60 2.92 -0.71
CA PHE A 80 -6.74 3.92 0.36
C PHE A 80 -8.19 4.37 0.56
N LEU A 81 -8.99 4.52 -0.50
CA LEU A 81 -10.42 4.85 -0.38
C LEU A 81 -11.21 3.78 0.37
N VAL A 82 -10.98 2.50 0.05
CA VAL A 82 -11.63 1.38 0.73
C VAL A 82 -11.19 1.31 2.19
N THR A 83 -9.90 1.49 2.46
CA THR A 83 -9.35 1.48 3.81
C THR A 83 -9.92 2.62 4.66
N ASP A 84 -10.02 3.84 4.12
CA ASP A 84 -10.63 4.98 4.80
C ASP A 84 -12.11 4.71 5.15
N ARG A 85 -12.89 4.20 4.20
CA ARG A 85 -14.29 3.82 4.44
C ARG A 85 -14.40 2.76 5.54
N MET A 86 -13.48 1.79 5.58
CA MET A 86 -13.46 0.78 6.64
C MET A 86 -13.14 1.40 8.01
N LEU A 87 -12.15 2.29 8.09
CA LEU A 87 -11.75 2.96 9.33
C LEU A 87 -12.82 3.96 9.83
N ALA A 88 -13.56 4.59 8.92
CA ALA A 88 -14.66 5.49 9.26
C ALA A 88 -15.80 4.80 10.05
N MET A 89 -15.97 3.48 9.89
CA MET A 89 -16.98 2.71 10.64
C MET A 89 -16.68 2.66 12.15
N PHE A 90 -15.40 2.65 12.54
CA PHE A 90 -14.99 2.69 13.96
C PHE A 90 -15.25 4.06 14.60
N ARG A 91 -15.15 5.15 13.83
CA ARG A 91 -15.42 6.51 14.30
C ARG A 91 -16.93 6.78 14.42
N SER A 92 -17.72 6.19 13.52
CA SER A 92 -19.17 6.42 13.43
C SER A 92 -19.97 5.61 14.46
N GLY A 93 -19.47 4.45 14.92
CA GLY A 93 -20.09 3.67 15.99
C GLY A 93 -20.22 4.44 17.32
N ARG A 94 -19.30 5.37 17.60
CA ARG A 94 -19.30 6.19 18.82
C ARG A 94 -20.41 7.27 18.84
N LYS A 95 -20.97 7.63 17.69
CA LYS A 95 -22.02 8.68 17.60
C LYS A 95 -23.46 8.15 17.79
N ARG A 96 -23.69 6.83 17.69
CA ARG A 96 -25.04 6.22 17.77
C ARG A 96 -25.47 5.75 19.17
N SER A 97 -24.62 5.81 20.20
CA SER A 97 -25.01 5.41 21.57
C SER A 97 -25.46 6.56 22.49
N GLY A 98 -25.70 7.76 21.93
CA GLY A 98 -26.01 8.96 22.71
C GLY A 98 -27.46 9.46 22.63
N GLY A 99 -28.40 8.68 22.06
CA GLY A 99 -29.77 9.16 21.86
C GLY A 99 -30.79 8.02 21.84
N SER A 100 -31.28 7.66 23.02
CA SER A 100 -32.64 7.17 23.30
C SER A 100 -32.69 6.72 24.76
N ARG A 101 -32.77 7.70 25.66
CA ARG A 101 -33.59 7.59 26.86
C ARG A 101 -34.71 8.60 26.70
#